data_AF-A0A6B2CHW9-F1
#
_entry.id   AF-A0A6B2CHW9-F1
#
_cell.length_a   1.000
_cell.length_b   1.000
_cell.length_c   1.000
_cell.angle_alpha   90.00
_cell.angle_beta   90.00
_cell.angle_gamma   90.00
#
_symmetry.space_group_name_H-M   'P 1'
#
loop_
_entity.id
_entity.type
_entity.pdbx_description
1 polymer ?
#
loop_
_entity_poly.entity_id
_entity_poly.type
_entity_poly.pdbx_seq_one_letter_code
_entity_poly.pdbx_strand_id
1 'polypeptide(L)'
;MDYITLKLPFNADGDAARELLSTAWLFKIATHRVLGVARQQALPGSRIGWKNMFRKIAYGIIPNERYADGVITLVMGVYESCRELSIDFRGVELSDWLMFQQSSLEYPSRNTTLKPNYEFHVTTVRYNGSTGRVVVKPTIPKIYKALLDAVLFEHVKYMGRVVVTDYGVRSNQLWVRGEVHMTVPMDVYYERMARHKKNSGKLIGGVDVNTDRFNLAIIDKEGRLIDHRTFWFSEATARGFPKHSAWSIIGMRIHEMLDYAYHHGVKTLFLENPEVLGRLRLMWIKNGGRNHENYNHKVSVFRSSIIERIAMKAPLYSIETKYVNPRGTTNSKEHDETMKKHGLDKHTTSAYLTALRGLRHQ
;
A
#
# COMPACT_ATOMS: atom_id res chain seq x y z
N MET A 1 0.62 15.01 2.54
CA MET A 1 -0.02 14.39 3.72
C MET A 1 -0.14 12.93 3.37
N ASP A 2 0.52 12.07 4.15
CA ASP A 2 0.61 10.65 3.85
C ASP A 2 -0.54 9.91 4.54
N TYR A 3 -0.94 8.79 3.95
CA TYR A 3 -2.07 8.00 4.43
C TYR A 3 -1.77 6.52 4.36
N ILE A 4 -2.40 5.76 5.24
CA ILE A 4 -2.46 4.31 5.14
C ILE A 4 -3.90 3.86 4.92
N THR A 5 -4.08 2.82 4.10
CA THR A 5 -5.39 2.21 3.88
C THR A 5 -5.43 0.84 4.54
N LEU A 6 -6.26 0.70 5.56
CA LEU A 6 -6.59 -0.59 6.15
C LEU A 6 -7.55 -1.33 5.22
N LYS A 7 -7.36 -2.65 5.07
CA LYS A 7 -8.24 -3.51 4.26
C LYS A 7 -8.93 -4.51 5.18
N LEU A 8 -10.24 -4.37 5.31
CA LEU A 8 -11.05 -5.13 6.27
C LEU A 8 -12.03 -6.02 5.49
N PRO A 9 -11.77 -7.34 5.40
CA PRO A 9 -12.55 -8.23 4.54
C PRO A 9 -13.94 -8.50 5.14
N PHE A 10 -14.95 -8.62 4.28
CA PHE A 10 -16.33 -8.94 4.64
C PHE A 10 -16.99 -9.87 3.61
N ASN A 11 -18.08 -10.50 4.02
CA ASN A 11 -19.02 -11.19 3.14
C ASN A 11 -20.41 -10.58 3.31
N ALA A 12 -21.18 -10.53 2.24
CA ALA A 12 -22.58 -10.12 2.23
C ALA A 12 -23.37 -11.01 1.27
N ASP A 13 -24.67 -11.17 1.53
CA ASP A 13 -25.56 -11.96 0.68
C ASP A 13 -26.93 -11.27 0.52
N GLY A 14 -27.79 -11.85 -0.33
CA GLY A 14 -29.16 -11.40 -0.53
C GLY A 14 -29.25 -9.94 -0.99
N ASP A 15 -30.12 -9.17 -0.34
CA ASP A 15 -30.35 -7.76 -0.68
C ASP A 15 -29.13 -6.88 -0.40
N ALA A 16 -28.35 -7.18 0.64
CA ALA A 16 -27.11 -6.45 0.92
C ALA A 16 -26.11 -6.62 -0.23
N ALA A 17 -25.92 -7.84 -0.72
CA ALA A 17 -25.08 -8.10 -1.90
C ALA A 17 -25.59 -7.36 -3.15
N ARG A 18 -26.92 -7.34 -3.36
CA ARG A 18 -27.54 -6.66 -4.50
C ARG A 18 -27.25 -5.15 -4.50
N GLU A 19 -27.39 -4.51 -3.35
CA GLU A 19 -27.17 -3.07 -3.22
C GLU A 19 -25.70 -2.66 -3.29
N LEU A 20 -24.81 -3.49 -2.75
CA LEU A 20 -23.36 -3.28 -2.89
C LEU A 20 -22.94 -3.37 -4.35
N LEU A 21 -23.42 -4.38 -5.08
CA LEU A 21 -23.15 -4.52 -6.51
C LEU A 21 -23.75 -3.39 -7.34
N SER A 22 -25.00 -2.98 -7.09
CA SER A 22 -25.60 -1.88 -7.84
C SER A 22 -24.79 -0.59 -7.68
N THR A 23 -24.34 -0.31 -6.45
CA THR A 23 -23.50 0.87 -6.17
C THR A 23 -22.15 0.79 -6.88
N ALA A 24 -21.49 -0.38 -6.84
CA ALA A 24 -20.21 -0.58 -7.51
C ALA A 24 -20.30 -0.44 -9.03
N TRP A 25 -21.36 -0.99 -9.64
CA TRP A 25 -21.61 -0.86 -11.08
C TRP A 25 -21.91 0.57 -11.49
N LEU A 26 -22.78 1.28 -10.77
CA LEU A 26 -23.06 2.69 -11.04
C LEU A 26 -21.79 3.55 -10.91
N PHE A 27 -20.96 3.30 -9.90
CA PHE A 27 -19.69 3.99 -9.72
C PHE A 27 -18.73 3.73 -10.90
N LYS A 28 -18.63 2.47 -11.34
CA LYS A 28 -17.82 2.09 -12.50
C LYS A 28 -18.29 2.79 -13.77
N ILE A 29 -19.59 2.72 -14.07
CA ILE A 29 -20.19 3.38 -15.25
C ILE A 29 -19.95 4.89 -15.20
N ALA A 30 -20.17 5.53 -14.05
CA ALA A 30 -19.89 6.95 -13.86
C ALA A 30 -18.41 7.27 -14.13
N THR A 31 -17.50 6.40 -13.69
CA THR A 31 -16.05 6.57 -13.92
C THR A 31 -15.69 6.46 -15.40
N HIS A 32 -16.20 5.45 -16.10
CA HIS A 32 -16.00 5.33 -17.55
C HIS A 32 -16.58 6.55 -18.29
N ARG A 33 -17.74 7.04 -17.87
CA ARG A 33 -18.35 8.23 -18.49
C ARG A 33 -17.50 9.48 -18.29
N VAL A 34 -17.08 9.76 -17.05
CA VAL A 34 -16.23 10.93 -16.75
C VAL A 34 -14.89 10.82 -17.47
N LEU A 35 -14.26 9.64 -17.49
CA LEU A 35 -13.01 9.42 -18.21
C LEU A 35 -13.18 9.64 -19.72
N GLY A 36 -14.26 9.14 -20.33
CA GLY A 36 -14.54 9.33 -21.75
C GLY A 36 -14.69 10.81 -22.12
N VAL A 37 -15.40 11.59 -21.30
CA VAL A 37 -15.54 13.04 -21.51
C VAL A 37 -14.22 13.77 -21.26
N ALA A 38 -13.50 13.42 -20.20
CA ALA A 38 -12.21 14.02 -19.85
C ALA A 38 -11.17 13.90 -20.97
N ARG A 39 -11.21 12.86 -21.80
CA ARG A 39 -10.28 12.68 -22.93
C ARG A 39 -10.52 13.63 -24.10
N GLN A 40 -11.70 14.23 -24.19
CA GLN A 40 -12.14 15.00 -25.36
C GLN A 40 -11.99 16.51 -25.18
N GLN A 41 -11.48 16.98 -24.03
CA GLN A 41 -11.50 18.39 -23.68
C GLN A 41 -10.26 18.83 -22.90
N ALA A 42 -10.04 20.14 -22.86
CA ALA A 42 -9.01 20.73 -22.00
C ALA A 42 -9.37 20.49 -20.53
N LEU A 43 -8.38 19.98 -19.77
CA LEU A 43 -8.58 19.58 -18.38
C LEU A 43 -8.18 20.70 -17.40
N PRO A 44 -8.97 20.94 -16.33
CA PRO A 44 -8.64 21.96 -15.35
C PRO A 44 -7.34 21.64 -14.59
N GLY A 45 -6.63 22.69 -14.19
CA GLY A 45 -5.42 22.56 -13.35
C GLY A 45 -5.70 22.37 -11.85
N SER A 46 -6.95 22.52 -11.39
CA SER A 46 -7.30 22.49 -9.96
C SER A 46 -8.41 21.48 -9.65
N ARG A 47 -8.36 20.90 -8.45
CA ARG A 47 -9.39 19.96 -7.96
C ARG A 47 -10.81 20.56 -7.98
N ILE A 48 -10.93 21.86 -7.69
CA ILE A 48 -12.22 22.57 -7.74
C ILE A 48 -12.72 22.65 -9.19
N GLY A 49 -11.83 22.95 -10.14
CA GLY A 49 -12.16 22.97 -11.56
C GLY A 49 -12.66 21.61 -12.05
N TRP A 50 -12.01 20.51 -11.65
CA TRP A 50 -12.44 19.15 -11.96
C TRP A 50 -13.85 18.86 -11.42
N LYS A 51 -14.12 19.21 -10.16
CA LYS A 51 -15.45 19.05 -9.56
C LYS A 51 -16.52 19.83 -10.31
N ASN A 52 -16.28 21.11 -10.59
CA ASN A 52 -17.24 21.97 -11.31
C ASN A 52 -17.54 21.43 -12.71
N MET A 53 -16.52 20.92 -13.40
CA MET A 53 -16.64 20.41 -14.77
C MET A 53 -17.37 19.07 -14.84
N PHE A 54 -17.09 18.14 -13.93
CA PHE A 54 -17.52 16.74 -14.09
C PHE A 54 -18.60 16.27 -13.11
N ARG A 55 -18.91 17.04 -12.05
CA ARG A 55 -19.89 16.61 -11.03
C ARG A 55 -21.27 16.35 -11.58
N LYS A 56 -21.79 17.22 -12.44
CA LYS A 56 -23.13 17.01 -13.05
C LYS A 56 -23.17 15.70 -13.86
N ILE A 57 -22.09 15.37 -14.56
CA ILE A 57 -21.97 14.15 -15.37
C ILE A 57 -21.94 12.92 -14.46
N ALA A 58 -21.09 12.93 -13.43
CA ALA A 58 -20.99 11.81 -12.50
C ALA A 58 -22.29 11.61 -11.70
N TYR A 59 -22.85 12.70 -11.16
CA TYR A 59 -24.06 12.68 -10.34
C TYR A 59 -25.29 12.19 -11.12
N GLY A 60 -25.36 12.49 -12.43
CA GLY A 60 -26.42 11.97 -13.31
C GLY A 60 -26.45 10.44 -13.44
N ILE A 61 -25.37 9.75 -13.08
CA ILE A 61 -25.27 8.27 -13.09
C ILE A 61 -25.31 7.70 -11.68
N ILE A 62 -24.56 8.30 -10.75
CA ILE A 62 -24.55 7.92 -9.34
C ILE A 62 -25.05 9.10 -8.49
N PRO A 63 -26.35 9.17 -8.15
CA PRO A 63 -26.98 10.31 -7.47
C PRO A 63 -26.63 10.36 -5.98
N ASN A 64 -25.33 10.41 -5.68
CA ASN A 64 -24.74 10.61 -4.37
C ASN A 64 -23.51 11.51 -4.57
N GLU A 65 -23.56 12.72 -4.04
CA GLU A 65 -22.54 13.75 -4.27
C GLU A 65 -21.12 13.28 -3.91
N ARG A 66 -20.98 12.55 -2.79
CA ARG A 66 -19.68 12.04 -2.31
C ARG A 66 -19.11 10.97 -3.24
N TYR A 67 -19.96 10.11 -3.78
CA TYR A 67 -19.54 9.11 -4.77
C TYR A 67 -19.25 9.76 -6.13
N ALA A 68 -20.04 10.73 -6.56
CA ALA A 68 -19.76 11.51 -7.76
C ALA A 68 -18.39 12.23 -7.65
N ASP A 69 -18.10 12.86 -6.51
CA ASP A 69 -16.79 13.45 -6.23
C ASP A 69 -15.68 12.40 -6.13
N GLY A 70 -16.00 11.20 -5.64
CA GLY A 70 -15.10 10.05 -5.57
C GLY A 70 -14.69 9.55 -6.97
N VAL A 71 -15.64 9.53 -7.92
CA VAL A 71 -15.41 9.24 -9.34
C VAL A 71 -14.46 10.27 -9.94
N ILE A 72 -14.72 11.55 -9.72
CA ILE A 72 -13.89 12.64 -10.24
C ILE A 72 -12.48 12.57 -9.69
N THR A 73 -12.34 12.31 -8.38
CA THR A 73 -11.04 12.17 -7.73
C THR A 73 -10.25 10.99 -8.31
N LEU A 74 -10.92 9.88 -8.64
CA LEU A 74 -10.26 8.74 -9.29
C LEU A 74 -9.75 9.10 -10.69
N VAL A 75 -10.59 9.69 -11.55
CA VAL A 75 -10.20 10.07 -12.93
C VAL A 75 -9.10 11.13 -12.92
N MET A 76 -9.19 12.12 -12.02
CA MET A 76 -8.15 13.13 -11.83
C MET A 76 -6.81 12.48 -11.41
N GLY A 77 -6.83 11.53 -10.48
CA GLY A 77 -5.63 10.80 -10.08
C GLY A 77 -5.01 9.97 -11.21
N VAL A 78 -5.83 9.39 -12.10
CA VAL A 78 -5.35 8.73 -13.32
C VAL A 78 -4.66 9.74 -14.24
N TYR A 79 -5.27 10.91 -14.46
CA TYR A 79 -4.68 11.98 -15.27
C TYR A 79 -3.34 12.47 -14.71
N GLU A 80 -3.27 12.75 -13.42
CA GLU A 80 -2.04 13.15 -12.73
C GLU A 80 -0.95 12.08 -12.86
N SER A 81 -1.30 10.81 -12.68
CA SER A 81 -0.37 9.69 -12.87
C SER A 81 0.15 9.60 -14.30
N CYS A 82 -0.69 9.86 -15.31
CA CYS A 82 -0.26 9.86 -16.71
C CYS A 82 0.74 10.97 -17.00
N ARG A 83 0.53 12.16 -16.42
CA ARG A 83 1.48 13.28 -16.54
C ARG A 83 2.82 12.95 -15.90
N GLU A 84 2.80 12.42 -14.69
CA GLU A 84 4.02 12.04 -13.96
C GLU A 84 4.83 10.97 -14.73
N LEU A 85 4.13 10.01 -15.33
CA LEU A 85 4.73 8.90 -16.07
C LEU A 85 4.99 9.21 -17.55
N SER A 86 4.65 10.41 -18.03
CA SER A 86 4.73 10.80 -19.45
C SER A 86 3.99 9.82 -20.39
N ILE A 87 2.82 9.34 -19.98
CA ILE A 87 1.92 8.47 -20.75
C ILE A 87 0.79 9.32 -21.35
N ASP A 88 0.38 9.01 -22.58
CA ASP A 88 -0.78 9.68 -23.18
C ASP A 88 -2.08 9.28 -22.46
N PHE A 89 -2.71 10.25 -21.81
CA PHE A 89 -3.98 10.09 -21.10
C PHE A 89 -5.12 9.58 -22.00
N ARG A 90 -5.09 9.89 -23.31
CA ARG A 90 -6.13 9.49 -24.26
C ARG A 90 -6.16 7.97 -24.49
N GLY A 91 -4.99 7.33 -24.43
CA GLY A 91 -4.82 5.90 -24.64
C GLY A 91 -4.95 5.04 -23.38
N VAL A 92 -5.24 5.63 -22.22
CA VAL A 92 -5.42 4.88 -20.97
C VAL A 92 -6.64 3.98 -21.06
N GLU A 93 -6.68 2.87 -20.33
CA GLU A 93 -7.89 2.08 -20.15
C GLU A 93 -8.08 1.76 -18.67
N LEU A 94 -9.33 1.65 -18.24
CA LEU A 94 -9.63 1.20 -16.88
C LEU A 94 -9.64 -0.32 -16.87
N SER A 95 -8.94 -0.90 -15.89
CA SER A 95 -9.02 -2.33 -15.65
C SER A 95 -10.41 -2.74 -15.15
N ASP A 96 -10.65 -4.05 -15.13
CA ASP A 96 -11.89 -4.60 -14.60
C ASP A 96 -11.88 -4.60 -13.06
N TRP A 97 -12.53 -3.61 -12.45
CA TRP A 97 -12.71 -3.49 -11.01
C TRP A 97 -14.16 -3.19 -10.66
N LEU A 98 -14.54 -3.56 -9.43
CA LEU A 98 -15.81 -3.19 -8.82
C LEU A 98 -15.55 -2.59 -7.45
N MET A 99 -15.74 -1.29 -7.33
CA MET A 99 -15.56 -0.56 -6.08
C MET A 99 -16.30 0.76 -6.11
N PHE A 100 -16.49 1.36 -4.95
CA PHE A 100 -17.00 2.71 -4.81
C PHE A 100 -16.35 3.40 -3.61
N GLN A 101 -16.13 4.71 -3.73
CA GLN A 101 -15.39 5.48 -2.72
C GLN A 101 -15.96 6.89 -2.56
N GLN A 102 -15.84 7.46 -1.37
CA GLN A 102 -15.98 8.90 -1.19
C GLN A 102 -14.67 9.64 -1.51
N SER A 103 -14.71 10.96 -1.68
CA SER A 103 -13.54 11.73 -2.15
C SER A 103 -12.61 12.28 -1.06
N SER A 104 -13.06 12.30 0.20
CA SER A 104 -12.44 13.13 1.24
C SER A 104 -12.36 12.38 2.57
N LEU A 105 -11.33 12.75 3.35
CA LEU A 105 -11.30 12.45 4.78
C LEU A 105 -12.38 13.28 5.49
N GLU A 106 -13.31 12.62 6.16
CA GLU A 106 -14.35 13.26 6.96
C GLU A 106 -14.63 12.42 8.21
N TYR A 107 -15.19 13.06 9.24
CA TYR A 107 -15.66 12.36 10.43
C TYR A 107 -17.12 12.74 10.73
N PRO A 108 -18.02 11.76 10.85
CA PRO A 108 -17.86 10.39 10.34
C PRO A 108 -17.79 10.38 8.80
N SER A 109 -17.19 9.35 8.20
CA SER A 109 -17.42 9.02 6.78
C SER A 109 -18.90 8.76 6.57
N ARG A 110 -19.61 9.66 5.88
CA ARG A 110 -21.07 9.60 5.81
C ARG A 110 -21.55 8.40 4.99
N ASN A 111 -20.82 8.08 3.94
CA ASN A 111 -21.14 6.97 3.04
C ASN A 111 -20.61 5.62 3.54
N THR A 112 -19.59 5.58 4.39
CA THR A 112 -19.00 4.35 4.92
C THR A 112 -18.71 4.55 6.40
N THR A 113 -19.77 4.65 7.19
CA THR A 113 -19.69 5.06 8.59
C THR A 113 -19.29 3.90 9.49
N LEU A 114 -18.10 3.96 10.07
CA LEU A 114 -17.69 3.14 11.21
C LEU A 114 -18.59 3.41 12.42
N LYS A 115 -19.10 2.34 13.02
CA LYS A 115 -19.96 2.33 14.21
C LYS A 115 -19.33 1.52 15.36
N PRO A 116 -19.85 1.65 16.60
CA PRO A 116 -19.51 0.73 17.68
C PRO A 116 -19.63 -0.73 17.23
N ASN A 117 -18.83 -1.63 17.82
CA ASN A 117 -18.62 -3.01 17.38
C ASN A 117 -17.86 -3.17 16.04
N TYR A 118 -17.26 -2.09 15.53
CA TYR A 118 -16.47 -2.07 14.29
C TYR A 118 -17.25 -2.48 13.03
N GLU A 119 -18.55 -2.22 13.04
CA GLU A 119 -19.43 -2.40 11.89
C GLU A 119 -19.41 -1.16 11.01
N PHE A 120 -19.57 -1.34 9.70
CA PHE A 120 -19.63 -0.24 8.74
C PHE A 120 -21.03 -0.11 8.17
N HIS A 121 -21.64 1.05 8.36
CA HIS A 121 -22.90 1.41 7.72
C HIS A 121 -22.57 2.05 6.38
N VAL A 122 -22.84 1.32 5.30
CA VAL A 122 -22.53 1.73 3.93
C VAL A 122 -23.79 2.28 3.26
N THR A 123 -23.74 3.52 2.79
CA THR A 123 -24.79 4.09 1.95
C THR A 123 -24.67 3.52 0.55
N THR A 124 -25.73 2.93 0.05
CA THR A 124 -25.80 2.28 -1.26
C THR A 124 -26.72 3.06 -2.19
N VAL A 125 -26.53 2.88 -3.50
CA VAL A 125 -27.38 3.47 -4.54
C VAL A 125 -27.87 2.35 -5.45
N ARG A 126 -29.18 2.22 -5.56
CA ARG A 126 -29.85 1.25 -6.43
C ARG A 126 -29.94 1.79 -7.86
N TYR A 127 -30.19 0.93 -8.85
CA TYR A 127 -30.26 1.33 -10.27
C TYR A 127 -31.36 2.36 -10.57
N ASN A 128 -32.42 2.42 -9.77
CA ASN A 128 -33.46 3.44 -9.86
C ASN A 128 -33.08 4.79 -9.20
N GLY A 129 -31.84 4.94 -8.73
CA GLY A 129 -31.35 6.13 -8.05
C GLY A 129 -31.73 6.24 -6.57
N SER A 130 -32.59 5.36 -6.04
CA SER A 130 -32.91 5.36 -4.62
C SER A 130 -31.72 4.95 -3.76
N THR A 131 -31.63 5.53 -2.57
CA THR A 131 -30.56 5.25 -1.62
C THR A 131 -30.97 4.18 -0.61
N GLY A 132 -30.02 3.35 -0.22
CA GLY A 132 -30.16 2.35 0.83
C GLY A 132 -29.06 2.45 1.86
N ARG A 133 -29.13 1.60 2.89
CA ARG A 133 -28.08 1.45 3.89
C ARG A 133 -27.84 -0.02 4.17
N VAL A 134 -26.62 -0.48 3.90
CA VAL A 134 -26.17 -1.84 4.18
C VAL A 134 -25.23 -1.82 5.38
N VAL A 135 -25.43 -2.75 6.32
CA VAL A 135 -24.50 -2.96 7.43
C VAL A 135 -23.51 -4.04 7.03
N VAL A 136 -22.23 -3.71 7.07
CA VAL A 136 -21.13 -4.61 6.76
C VAL A 136 -20.36 -4.90 8.05
N LYS A 137 -20.16 -6.19 8.35
CA LYS A 137 -19.41 -6.65 9.53
C LYS A 137 -18.10 -7.27 9.08
N PRO A 138 -17.04 -6.48 8.88
CA PRO A 138 -15.78 -7.02 8.44
C PRO A 138 -15.07 -7.79 9.55
N THR A 139 -14.15 -8.68 9.17
CA THR A 139 -13.22 -9.30 10.11
C THR A 139 -12.18 -8.27 10.53
N ILE A 140 -12.10 -7.98 11.83
CA ILE A 140 -11.17 -7.00 12.38
C ILE A 140 -9.97 -7.69 13.03
N PRO A 141 -8.76 -7.56 12.46
CA PRO A 141 -7.53 -7.96 13.14
C PRO A 141 -7.36 -7.23 14.47
N LYS A 142 -6.98 -7.96 15.54
CA LYS A 142 -6.78 -7.39 16.89
C LYS A 142 -5.85 -6.16 16.89
N ILE A 143 -4.83 -6.17 16.03
CA ILE A 143 -3.86 -5.10 15.90
C ILE A 143 -4.49 -3.74 15.54
N TYR A 144 -5.62 -3.72 14.83
CA TYR A 144 -6.23 -2.47 14.39
C TYR A 144 -7.24 -1.89 15.38
N LYS A 145 -7.58 -2.61 16.47
CA LYS A 145 -8.61 -2.14 17.42
C LYS A 145 -8.31 -0.76 17.98
N ALA A 146 -7.09 -0.53 18.47
CA ALA A 146 -6.69 0.77 19.02
C ALA A 146 -6.84 1.93 18.00
N LEU A 147 -6.56 1.66 16.72
CA LEU A 147 -6.73 2.63 15.65
C LEU A 147 -8.21 2.87 15.31
N LEU A 148 -9.04 1.82 15.29
CA LEU A 148 -10.48 1.94 15.10
C LEU A 148 -11.16 2.67 16.27
N ASP A 149 -10.70 2.42 17.49
CA ASP A 149 -11.16 3.10 18.70
C ASP A 149 -10.81 4.60 18.64
N ALA A 150 -9.59 4.95 18.21
CA ALA A 150 -9.21 6.35 17.99
C ALA A 150 -10.12 7.03 16.95
N VAL A 151 -10.48 6.33 15.86
CA VAL A 151 -11.47 6.85 14.91
C VAL A 151 -12.82 7.10 15.59
N LEU A 152 -13.33 6.13 16.34
CA LEU A 152 -14.65 6.22 16.99
C LEU A 152 -14.75 7.27 18.10
N PHE A 153 -13.73 7.38 18.95
CA PHE A 153 -13.80 8.16 20.18
C PHE A 153 -13.10 9.52 20.05
N GLU A 154 -12.06 9.62 19.20
CA GLU A 154 -11.28 10.85 19.02
C GLU A 154 -11.59 11.57 17.72
N HIS A 155 -12.62 11.13 17.00
CA HIS A 155 -13.16 11.83 15.84
C HIS A 155 -12.15 11.98 14.69
N VAL A 156 -11.24 11.01 14.56
CA VAL A 156 -10.24 10.99 13.48
C VAL A 156 -10.93 10.89 12.13
N LYS A 157 -10.62 11.82 11.23
CA LYS A 157 -11.16 11.82 9.86
C LYS A 157 -10.58 10.66 9.06
N TYR A 158 -11.43 9.97 8.31
CA TYR A 158 -11.02 8.88 7.43
C TYR A 158 -11.82 8.92 6.12
N MET A 159 -11.34 8.18 5.13
CA MET A 159 -12.03 7.97 3.86
C MET A 159 -12.39 6.49 3.73
N GLY A 160 -13.66 6.21 3.50
CA GLY A 160 -14.16 4.88 3.21
C GLY A 160 -14.22 4.58 1.71
N ARG A 161 -13.81 3.36 1.36
CA ARG A 161 -14.00 2.74 0.05
C ARG A 161 -14.48 1.32 0.26
N VAL A 162 -15.39 0.84 -0.58
CA VAL A 162 -15.79 -0.56 -0.61
C VAL A 162 -15.30 -1.17 -1.91
N VAL A 163 -14.60 -2.29 -1.81
CA VAL A 163 -14.09 -3.05 -2.96
C VAL A 163 -14.79 -4.40 -2.98
N VAL A 164 -15.39 -4.75 -4.11
CA VAL A 164 -15.92 -6.09 -4.37
C VAL A 164 -14.79 -6.90 -4.97
N THR A 165 -14.41 -7.98 -4.29
CA THR A 165 -13.31 -8.86 -4.70
C THR A 165 -13.79 -10.11 -5.40
N ASP A 166 -15.01 -10.55 -5.10
CA ASP A 166 -15.66 -11.69 -5.75
C ASP A 166 -17.18 -11.60 -5.55
N TYR A 167 -17.95 -12.18 -6.45
CA TYR A 167 -19.41 -12.26 -6.34
C TYR A 167 -19.95 -13.40 -7.18
N GLY A 168 -21.12 -13.91 -6.82
CA GLY A 168 -21.77 -14.98 -7.57
C GLY A 168 -23.14 -15.33 -7.04
N VAL A 169 -23.72 -16.38 -7.59
CA VAL A 169 -25.01 -16.92 -7.14
C VAL A 169 -24.78 -18.33 -6.63
N ARG A 170 -25.25 -18.62 -5.41
CA ARG A 170 -25.23 -19.97 -4.84
C ARG A 170 -26.58 -20.23 -4.19
N SER A 171 -27.19 -21.37 -4.51
CA SER A 171 -28.52 -21.75 -3.98
C SER A 171 -29.58 -20.66 -4.18
N ASN A 172 -29.60 -20.05 -5.38
CA ASN A 172 -30.48 -18.93 -5.74
C ASN A 172 -30.32 -17.65 -4.90
N GLN A 173 -29.21 -17.52 -4.17
CA GLN A 173 -28.87 -16.34 -3.38
C GLN A 173 -27.60 -15.69 -3.94
N LEU A 174 -27.69 -14.39 -4.21
CA LEU A 174 -26.55 -13.57 -4.57
C LEU A 174 -25.63 -13.41 -3.37
N TRP A 175 -24.32 -13.58 -3.56
CA TRP A 175 -23.31 -13.34 -2.56
C TRP A 175 -22.22 -12.42 -3.11
N VAL A 176 -21.61 -11.66 -2.21
CA VAL A 176 -20.49 -10.76 -2.45
C VAL A 176 -19.43 -11.01 -1.39
N ARG A 177 -18.19 -11.16 -1.84
CA ARG A 177 -17.00 -11.04 -1.02
C ARG A 177 -16.36 -9.69 -1.32
N GLY A 178 -15.97 -8.97 -0.28
CA GLY A 178 -15.39 -7.64 -0.45
C GLY A 178 -14.46 -7.24 0.67
N GLU A 179 -13.96 -6.03 0.55
CA GLU A 179 -13.12 -5.36 1.54
C GLU A 179 -13.65 -3.95 1.78
N VAL A 180 -13.82 -3.57 3.04
CA VAL A 180 -13.92 -2.17 3.42
C VAL A 180 -12.51 -1.63 3.56
N HIS A 181 -12.18 -0.66 2.73
CA HIS A 181 -10.94 0.09 2.76
C HIS A 181 -11.13 1.35 3.58
N MET A 182 -10.36 1.49 4.66
CA MET A 182 -10.38 2.67 5.52
C MET A 182 -9.04 3.40 5.44
N THR A 183 -9.03 4.53 4.75
CA THR A 183 -7.84 5.39 4.62
C THR A 183 -7.79 6.38 5.79
N VAL A 184 -6.71 6.32 6.57
CA VAL A 184 -6.47 7.18 7.73
C VAL A 184 -5.15 7.96 7.58
N PRO A 185 -5.03 9.13 8.22
CA PRO A 185 -3.76 9.86 8.32
C PRO A 185 -2.62 8.99 8.89
N MET A 186 -1.43 9.12 8.31
CA MET A 186 -0.27 8.29 8.67
C MET A 186 0.27 8.57 10.07
N ASP A 187 0.20 9.83 10.51
CA ASP A 187 0.55 10.29 11.86
C ASP A 187 -0.29 9.59 12.93
N VAL A 188 -1.62 9.54 12.73
CA VAL A 188 -2.53 8.80 13.62
C VAL A 188 -2.21 7.31 13.61
N TYR A 189 -1.93 6.74 12.43
CA TYR A 189 -1.51 5.34 12.36
C TYR A 189 -0.25 5.08 13.19
N TYR A 190 0.79 5.90 13.05
CA TYR A 190 2.03 5.73 13.81
C TYR A 190 1.82 5.89 15.32
N GLU A 191 1.04 6.89 15.73
CA GLU A 191 0.72 7.12 17.14
C GLU A 191 0.03 5.89 17.77
N ARG A 192 -0.95 5.31 17.08
CA ARG A 192 -1.80 4.23 17.63
C ARG A 192 -1.22 2.84 17.45
N MET A 193 -0.35 2.66 16.48
CA MET A 193 0.23 1.36 16.14
C MET A 193 1.69 1.21 16.62
N ALA A 194 2.24 2.22 17.29
CA ALA A 194 3.58 2.18 17.86
C ALA A 194 3.77 0.94 18.76
N ARG A 195 4.82 0.19 18.47
CA ARG A 195 5.33 -0.93 19.30
C ARG A 195 6.28 -0.40 20.35
N HIS A 196 7.16 0.51 19.96
CA HIS A 196 8.13 1.16 20.84
C HIS A 196 8.04 2.67 20.67
N LYS A 197 7.83 3.39 21.79
CA LYS A 197 7.58 4.85 21.78
C LYS A 197 8.84 5.70 21.71
N LYS A 198 9.98 5.15 22.14
CA LYS A 198 11.27 5.85 22.17
C LYS A 198 12.36 4.86 21.80
N ASN A 199 13.41 5.36 21.17
CA ASN A 199 14.60 4.59 20.83
C ASN A 199 15.84 5.46 21.12
N SER A 200 16.63 5.07 22.12
CA SER A 200 17.90 5.70 22.51
C SER A 200 19.12 4.99 21.92
N GLY A 201 18.91 4.07 20.98
CA GLY A 201 19.94 3.43 20.21
C GLY A 201 20.82 4.41 19.45
N LYS A 202 21.97 3.92 19.02
CA LYS A 202 22.98 4.68 18.26
C LYS A 202 23.57 3.90 17.10
N LEU A 203 23.20 2.62 16.96
CA LEU A 203 23.70 1.75 15.91
C LEU A 203 22.94 2.00 14.62
N ILE A 204 23.57 1.58 13.53
CA ILE A 204 23.05 1.71 12.19
C ILE A 204 22.79 0.33 11.64
N GLY A 205 21.61 0.12 11.06
CA GLY A 205 21.27 -1.12 10.37
C GLY A 205 21.29 -0.92 8.86
N GLY A 206 21.69 -1.93 8.10
CA GLY A 206 21.48 -2.01 6.66
C GLY A 206 20.71 -3.28 6.32
N VAL A 207 19.79 -3.19 5.36
CA VAL A 207 18.97 -4.34 4.93
C VAL A 207 19.19 -4.66 3.47
N ASP A 208 19.50 -5.92 3.17
CA ASP A 208 19.43 -6.50 1.83
C ASP A 208 18.11 -7.26 1.67
N VAL A 209 17.29 -6.88 0.70
CA VAL A 209 15.96 -7.47 0.46
C VAL A 209 16.00 -8.37 -0.77
N ASN A 210 15.69 -9.65 -0.55
CA ASN A 210 15.59 -10.66 -1.59
C ASN A 210 14.17 -11.21 -1.70
N THR A 211 13.95 -12.12 -2.64
CA THR A 211 12.62 -12.68 -2.91
C THR A 211 12.13 -13.62 -1.82
N ASP A 212 13.02 -14.20 -1.02
CA ASP A 212 12.75 -15.25 -0.04
C ASP A 212 13.27 -14.93 1.37
N ARG A 213 14.02 -13.83 1.53
CA ARG A 213 14.64 -13.42 2.79
C ARG A 213 14.95 -11.92 2.83
N PHE A 214 15.20 -11.41 4.03
CA PHE A 214 16.00 -10.20 4.24
C PHE A 214 17.17 -10.47 5.16
N ASN A 215 18.28 -9.81 4.88
CA ASN A 215 19.48 -9.84 5.71
C ASN A 215 19.66 -8.48 6.35
N LEU A 216 19.81 -8.47 7.67
CA LEU A 216 20.11 -7.29 8.47
C LEU A 216 21.58 -7.36 8.87
N ALA A 217 22.32 -6.28 8.64
CA ALA A 217 23.63 -6.06 9.23
C ALA A 217 23.58 -4.84 10.14
N ILE A 218 24.16 -4.92 11.33
CA ILE A 218 24.17 -3.89 12.34
C ILE A 218 25.62 -3.44 12.56
N ILE A 219 25.85 -2.14 12.44
CA ILE A 219 27.18 -1.52 12.58
C ILE A 219 27.17 -0.41 13.63
N ASP A 220 28.33 -0.14 14.18
CA ASP A 220 28.57 1.07 14.97
C ASP A 220 28.93 2.28 14.10
N LYS A 221 29.21 3.41 14.76
CA LYS A 221 29.56 4.68 14.10
C LYS A 221 30.94 4.65 13.45
N GLU A 222 31.79 3.69 13.81
CA GLU A 222 33.08 3.43 13.17
C GLU A 222 32.96 2.49 11.95
N GLY A 223 31.76 1.97 11.69
CA GLY A 223 31.52 1.01 10.60
C GLY A 223 31.90 -0.43 10.93
N ARG A 224 32.18 -0.74 12.20
CA ARG A 224 32.46 -2.11 12.63
C ARG A 224 31.15 -2.90 12.68
N LEU A 225 31.16 -4.11 12.14
CA LEU A 225 30.04 -5.03 12.25
C LEU A 225 29.88 -5.47 13.71
N ILE A 226 28.71 -5.16 14.28
CA ILE A 226 28.32 -5.54 15.63
C ILE A 226 27.58 -6.86 15.62
N ASP A 227 26.63 -7.01 14.69
CA ASP A 227 25.82 -8.21 14.56
C ASP A 227 25.18 -8.30 13.17
N HIS A 228 24.69 -9.48 12.80
CA HIS A 228 23.91 -9.69 11.59
C HIS A 228 22.90 -10.83 11.74
N ARG A 229 21.78 -10.75 11.02
CA ARG A 229 20.76 -11.80 11.04
C ARG A 229 20.00 -11.90 9.73
N THR A 230 19.78 -13.14 9.30
CA THR A 230 18.92 -13.47 8.16
C THR A 230 17.53 -13.88 8.66
N PHE A 231 16.50 -13.36 7.99
CA PHE A 231 15.11 -13.70 8.26
C PHE A 231 14.49 -14.29 7.00
N TRP A 232 14.20 -15.59 7.05
CA TRP A 232 13.68 -16.36 5.94
C TRP A 232 12.14 -16.33 5.88
N PHE A 233 11.61 -16.28 4.67
CA PHE A 233 10.20 -16.46 4.35
C PHE A 233 10.05 -17.25 3.04
N SER A 234 10.92 -18.24 2.82
CA SER A 234 10.96 -19.07 1.62
C SER A 234 9.61 -19.74 1.34
N GLU A 235 8.85 -20.07 2.38
CA GLU A 235 7.49 -20.60 2.31
C GLU A 235 6.52 -19.68 1.57
N ALA A 236 6.69 -18.35 1.70
CA ALA A 236 5.84 -17.36 1.05
C ALA A 236 6.11 -17.26 -0.46
N THR A 237 7.20 -17.87 -0.95
CA THR A 237 7.63 -17.84 -2.35
C THR A 237 7.28 -19.11 -3.12
N ALA A 238 6.78 -20.13 -2.43
CA ALA A 238 6.44 -21.42 -3.00
C ALA A 238 5.40 -21.29 -4.13
N ARG A 239 5.52 -22.14 -5.16
CA ARG A 239 4.59 -22.14 -6.29
C ARG A 239 3.19 -22.49 -5.80
N GLY A 240 2.21 -21.67 -6.19
CA GLY A 240 0.81 -21.85 -5.77
C GLY A 240 0.49 -21.28 -4.38
N PHE A 241 1.45 -20.68 -3.67
CA PHE A 241 1.18 -20.10 -2.36
C PHE A 241 0.25 -18.88 -2.50
N PRO A 242 -0.85 -18.79 -1.72
CA PRO A 242 -1.78 -17.68 -1.82
C PRO A 242 -1.09 -16.34 -1.54
N LYS A 243 -1.21 -15.39 -2.47
CA LYS A 243 -0.57 -14.06 -2.38
C LYS A 243 -0.91 -13.31 -1.08
N HIS A 244 -2.16 -13.43 -0.62
CA HIS A 244 -2.58 -12.82 0.64
C HIS A 244 -1.81 -13.41 1.83
N SER A 245 -1.73 -14.74 1.90
CA SER A 245 -0.98 -15.46 2.94
C SER A 245 0.52 -15.14 2.89
N ALA A 246 1.09 -14.99 1.69
CA ALA A 246 2.50 -14.62 1.52
C ALA A 246 2.81 -13.29 2.20
N TRP A 247 1.96 -12.28 1.98
CA TRP A 247 2.13 -10.96 2.59
C TRP A 247 1.96 -10.95 4.11
N SER A 248 1.14 -11.84 4.67
CA SER A 248 1.05 -12.01 6.13
C SER A 248 2.36 -12.52 6.71
N ILE A 249 2.97 -13.55 6.10
CA ILE A 249 4.24 -14.13 6.54
C ILE A 249 5.37 -13.10 6.43
N ILE A 250 5.52 -12.47 5.26
CA ILE A 250 6.52 -11.41 5.04
C ILE A 250 6.31 -10.28 6.05
N GLY A 251 5.06 -9.87 6.26
CA GLY A 251 4.70 -8.82 7.20
C GLY A 251 5.08 -9.14 8.65
N MET A 252 4.94 -10.40 9.06
CA MET A 252 5.36 -10.91 10.36
C MET A 252 6.89 -10.92 10.48
N ARG A 253 7.60 -11.44 9.48
CA ARG A 253 9.06 -11.41 9.45
C ARG A 253 9.63 -9.99 9.51
N ILE A 254 8.98 -9.02 8.85
CA ILE A 254 9.39 -7.60 8.93
C ILE A 254 9.30 -7.10 10.37
N HIS A 255 8.23 -7.46 11.08
CA HIS A 255 8.09 -7.12 12.49
C HIS A 255 9.17 -7.78 13.34
N GLU A 256 9.51 -9.05 13.10
CA GLU A 256 10.61 -9.75 13.78
C GLU A 256 11.95 -9.05 13.55
N MET A 257 12.26 -8.64 12.31
CA MET A 257 13.51 -7.92 11.99
C MET A 257 13.57 -6.55 12.64
N LEU A 258 12.48 -5.78 12.60
CA LEU A 258 12.45 -4.44 13.21
C LEU A 258 12.54 -4.52 14.73
N ASP A 259 11.90 -5.51 15.35
CA ASP A 259 12.00 -5.76 16.78
C ASP A 259 13.42 -6.18 17.18
N TYR A 260 14.05 -7.06 16.38
CA TYR A 260 15.44 -7.43 16.56
C TYR A 260 16.37 -6.23 16.48
N ALA A 261 16.25 -5.43 15.41
CA ALA A 261 17.04 -4.22 15.21
C ALA A 261 16.89 -3.24 16.39
N TYR A 262 15.65 -3.03 16.85
CA TYR A 262 15.35 -2.16 17.99
C TYR A 262 16.08 -2.62 19.26
N HIS A 263 15.97 -3.90 19.63
CA HIS A 263 16.61 -4.44 20.84
C HIS A 263 18.14 -4.43 20.77
N HIS A 264 18.71 -4.43 19.56
CA HIS A 264 20.15 -4.27 19.35
C HIS A 264 20.59 -2.81 19.32
N GLY A 265 19.68 -1.85 19.56
CA GLY A 265 20.01 -0.42 19.63
C GLY A 265 20.22 0.22 18.26
N VAL A 266 19.63 -0.34 17.19
CA VAL A 266 19.58 0.31 15.87
C VAL A 266 18.66 1.52 15.95
N LYS A 267 19.19 2.69 15.61
CA LYS A 267 18.44 3.96 15.54
C LYS A 267 17.98 4.29 14.13
N THR A 268 18.87 4.05 13.16
CA THR A 268 18.66 4.38 11.75
C THR A 268 18.89 3.13 10.92
N LEU A 269 17.94 2.84 10.04
CA LEU A 269 17.94 1.70 9.13
C LEU A 269 18.08 2.20 7.69
N PHE A 270 19.06 1.69 6.97
CA PHE A 270 19.29 2.01 5.56
C PHE A 270 18.73 0.91 4.65
N LEU A 271 17.98 1.36 3.64
CA LEU A 271 17.38 0.52 2.61
C LEU A 271 17.84 0.98 1.23
N GLU A 272 17.83 0.10 0.23
CA GLU A 272 17.99 0.53 -1.15
C GLU A 272 16.82 1.42 -1.59
N ASN A 273 17.09 2.46 -2.38
CA ASN A 273 16.04 3.38 -2.82
C ASN A 273 15.05 2.70 -3.80
N PRO A 274 13.76 2.56 -3.43
CA PRO A 274 12.76 1.90 -4.27
C PRO A 274 12.45 2.67 -5.57
N GLU A 275 12.63 4.00 -5.61
CA GLU A 275 12.44 4.82 -6.81
C GLU A 275 13.53 4.54 -7.86
N VAL A 276 14.78 4.38 -7.41
CA VAL A 276 15.89 4.01 -8.29
C VAL A 276 15.66 2.61 -8.86
N LEU A 277 15.20 1.67 -8.01
CA LEU A 277 14.80 0.33 -8.46
C LEU A 277 13.62 0.36 -9.44
N GLY A 278 12.64 1.25 -9.21
CA GLY A 278 11.48 1.45 -10.08
C GLY A 278 11.80 2.10 -11.43
N ARG A 279 12.75 3.05 -11.48
CA ARG A 279 13.25 3.65 -12.73
C ARG A 279 14.08 2.65 -13.54
N LEU A 280 14.93 1.86 -12.89
CA LEU A 280 15.68 0.77 -13.53
C LEU A 280 14.74 -0.25 -14.17
N ARG A 281 13.63 -0.60 -13.50
CA ARG A 281 12.54 -1.43 -14.05
C ARG A 281 11.98 -0.87 -15.36
N LEU A 282 11.61 0.42 -15.38
CA LEU A 282 11.09 1.08 -16.59
C LEU A 282 12.09 1.03 -17.75
N MET A 283 13.37 1.23 -17.47
CA MET A 283 14.44 1.12 -18.48
C MET A 283 14.63 -0.31 -18.98
N TRP A 284 14.57 -1.32 -18.13
CA TRP A 284 14.74 -2.73 -18.53
C TRP A 284 13.57 -3.25 -19.36
N ILE A 285 12.34 -2.84 -19.04
CA ILE A 285 11.15 -3.12 -19.86
C ILE A 285 11.29 -2.48 -21.24
N LYS A 286 11.79 -1.23 -21.32
CA LYS A 286 12.04 -0.54 -22.61
C LYS A 286 13.16 -1.17 -23.45
N ASN A 287 14.19 -1.72 -22.82
CA ASN A 287 15.41 -2.16 -23.51
C ASN A 287 15.45 -3.67 -23.83
N GLY A 288 14.38 -4.43 -23.59
CA GLY A 288 14.29 -5.86 -23.93
C GLY A 288 15.38 -6.76 -23.31
N GLY A 289 16.04 -6.31 -22.25
CA GLY A 289 17.32 -6.84 -21.79
C GLY A 289 17.24 -7.74 -20.54
N ARG A 290 17.68 -8.99 -20.73
CA ARG A 290 18.06 -10.06 -19.77
C ARG A 290 16.95 -10.71 -18.92
N ASN A 291 16.49 -11.84 -19.46
CA ASN A 291 15.74 -12.95 -18.86
C ASN A 291 14.24 -12.73 -18.61
N HIS A 292 13.47 -13.80 -18.90
CA HIS A 292 12.01 -13.92 -18.92
C HIS A 292 11.25 -12.78 -18.21
N GLU A 293 10.38 -12.12 -18.96
CA GLU A 293 9.51 -11.00 -18.56
C GLU A 293 8.84 -11.18 -17.17
N ASN A 294 8.42 -12.42 -16.87
CA ASN A 294 7.81 -12.81 -15.60
C ASN A 294 8.77 -12.81 -14.39
N TYR A 295 10.05 -13.18 -14.56
CA TYR A 295 11.03 -13.24 -13.48
C TYR A 295 11.46 -11.83 -13.06
N ASN A 296 11.74 -10.96 -14.03
CA ASN A 296 12.15 -9.58 -13.79
C ASN A 296 11.03 -8.75 -13.14
N HIS A 297 9.77 -8.97 -13.57
CA HIS A 297 8.61 -8.35 -12.94
C HIS A 297 8.44 -8.80 -11.48
N LYS A 298 8.55 -10.11 -11.22
CA LYS A 298 8.40 -10.67 -9.86
C LYS A 298 9.49 -10.18 -8.92
N VAL A 299 10.75 -10.16 -9.35
CA VAL A 299 11.89 -9.74 -8.50
C VAL A 299 11.86 -8.23 -8.22
N SER A 300 11.61 -7.40 -9.23
CA SER A 300 11.63 -5.94 -9.08
C SER A 300 10.42 -5.42 -8.29
N VAL A 301 9.21 -5.85 -8.61
CA VAL A 301 7.99 -5.37 -7.94
C VAL A 301 7.94 -5.84 -6.50
N PHE A 302 8.34 -7.09 -6.25
CA PHE A 302 8.24 -7.69 -4.93
C PHE A 302 9.27 -7.10 -3.94
N ARG A 303 10.52 -6.88 -4.38
CA ARG A 303 11.55 -6.24 -3.54
C ARG A 303 11.20 -4.81 -3.18
N SER A 304 10.80 -3.98 -4.15
CA SER A 304 10.38 -2.60 -3.88
C SER A 304 9.20 -2.55 -2.90
N SER A 305 8.19 -3.41 -3.08
CA SER A 305 7.06 -3.48 -2.15
C SER A 305 7.44 -3.95 -0.74
N ILE A 306 8.47 -4.79 -0.58
CA ILE A 306 8.98 -5.16 0.75
C ILE A 306 9.73 -3.98 1.38
N ILE A 307 10.61 -3.31 0.63
CA ILE A 307 11.34 -2.12 1.08
C ILE A 307 10.37 -1.03 1.56
N GLU A 308 9.34 -0.72 0.77
CA GLU A 308 8.29 0.23 1.14
C GLU A 308 7.56 -0.17 2.42
N ARG A 309 7.28 -1.47 2.61
CA ARG A 309 6.66 -1.97 3.84
C ARG A 309 7.59 -1.91 5.05
N ILE A 310 8.89 -2.13 4.87
CA ILE A 310 9.88 -1.95 5.94
C ILE A 310 9.93 -0.48 6.33
N ALA A 311 10.08 0.42 5.35
CA ALA A 311 10.08 1.87 5.56
C ALA A 311 8.82 2.36 6.29
N MET A 312 7.65 1.86 5.87
CA MET A 312 6.38 2.17 6.52
C MET A 312 6.28 1.64 7.95
N LYS A 313 6.86 0.46 8.26
CA LYS A 313 6.71 -0.18 9.58
C LYS A 313 7.79 0.20 10.58
N ALA A 314 8.97 0.60 10.13
CA ALA A 314 10.10 0.96 10.99
C ALA A 314 9.78 2.08 12.00
N PRO A 315 9.01 3.14 11.66
CA PRO A 315 8.59 4.14 12.64
C PRO A 315 7.77 3.58 13.80
N LEU A 316 7.07 2.45 13.62
CA LEU A 316 6.37 1.77 14.73
C LEU A 316 7.33 1.28 15.81
N TYR A 317 8.61 1.11 15.49
CA TYR A 317 9.68 0.71 16.39
C TYR A 317 10.56 1.90 16.79
N SER A 318 10.12 3.14 16.50
CA SER A 318 10.95 4.34 16.68
C SER A 318 12.31 4.25 15.96
N ILE A 319 12.36 3.54 14.83
CA ILE A 319 13.52 3.42 13.95
C ILE A 319 13.31 4.35 12.76
N GLU A 320 14.29 5.21 12.50
CA GLU A 320 14.32 6.08 11.32
C GLU A 320 14.77 5.29 10.09
N THR A 321 14.15 5.51 8.93
CA THR A 321 14.58 4.88 7.68
C THR A 321 15.15 5.89 6.70
N LYS A 322 16.32 5.58 6.15
CA LYS A 322 16.98 6.36 5.11
C LYS A 322 17.28 5.47 3.90
N TYR A 323 17.45 6.08 2.73
CA TYR A 323 17.70 5.35 1.49
C TYR A 323 19.13 5.55 0.99
N VAL A 324 19.71 4.50 0.41
CA VAL A 324 20.99 4.55 -0.31
C VAL A 324 20.80 4.19 -1.78
N ASN A 325 21.73 4.63 -2.63
CA ASN A 325 21.73 4.25 -4.04
C ASN A 325 22.18 2.78 -4.18
N PRO A 326 21.43 1.93 -4.92
CA PRO A 326 21.77 0.51 -5.11
C PRO A 326 23.03 0.26 -5.96
N ARG A 327 23.61 1.27 -6.66
CA ARG A 327 24.77 1.05 -7.54
C ARG A 327 25.99 0.49 -6.80
N GLY A 328 26.51 -0.67 -7.22
CA GLY A 328 27.75 -1.27 -6.72
C GLY A 328 27.62 -2.15 -5.47
N THR A 329 26.40 -2.55 -5.09
CA THR A 329 26.15 -3.47 -3.95
C THR A 329 26.37 -4.95 -4.29
N THR A 330 26.45 -5.31 -5.57
CA THR A 330 26.58 -6.71 -6.02
C THR A 330 27.65 -6.80 -7.11
N ASN A 331 28.74 -7.55 -6.86
CA ASN A 331 29.89 -7.80 -7.76
C ASN A 331 30.90 -6.63 -7.92
N SER A 332 31.26 -5.95 -6.82
CA SER A 332 32.41 -5.03 -6.80
C SER A 332 33.60 -5.68 -6.08
N LYS A 333 34.85 -5.25 -6.36
CA LYS A 333 36.04 -5.72 -5.61
C LYS A 333 35.89 -5.49 -4.10
N GLU A 334 35.29 -4.35 -3.72
CA GLU A 334 34.97 -4.00 -2.33
C GLU A 334 34.04 -5.04 -1.68
N HIS A 335 33.11 -5.63 -2.45
CA HIS A 335 32.20 -6.69 -1.97
C HIS A 335 32.96 -7.99 -1.68
N ASP A 336 33.80 -8.46 -2.61
CA ASP A 336 34.59 -9.69 -2.45
C ASP A 336 35.63 -9.58 -1.32
N GLU A 337 36.27 -8.42 -1.17
CA GLU A 337 37.21 -8.14 -0.09
C GLU A 337 36.51 -8.11 1.28
N THR A 338 35.33 -7.50 1.34
CA THR A 338 34.52 -7.43 2.57
C THR A 338 34.00 -8.81 2.99
N MET A 339 33.56 -9.64 2.02
CA MET A 339 33.19 -11.04 2.27
C MET A 339 34.34 -11.81 2.93
N LYS A 340 35.54 -11.73 2.35
CA LYS A 340 36.73 -12.44 2.87
C LYS A 340 37.17 -11.92 4.23
N LYS A 341 37.15 -10.60 4.44
CA LYS A 341 37.59 -9.97 5.69
C LYS A 341 36.70 -10.30 6.89
N HIS A 342 35.39 -10.40 6.66
CA HIS A 342 34.42 -10.59 7.74
C HIS A 342 33.76 -11.99 7.75
N GLY A 343 34.13 -12.89 6.83
CA GLY A 343 33.56 -14.25 6.75
C GLY A 343 32.07 -14.27 6.43
N LEU A 344 31.55 -13.22 5.79
CA LEU A 344 30.12 -13.03 5.55
C LEU A 344 29.68 -13.71 4.26
N ASP A 345 28.44 -14.20 4.23
CA ASP A 345 27.81 -14.61 2.98
C ASP A 345 27.49 -13.38 2.10
N LYS A 346 27.33 -13.62 0.80
CA LYS A 346 27.12 -12.58 -0.21
C LYS A 346 26.03 -11.56 0.17
N HIS A 347 24.93 -12.03 0.75
CA HIS A 347 23.78 -11.19 1.02
C HIS A 347 23.91 -10.42 2.34
N THR A 348 24.54 -11.03 3.35
CA THR A 348 24.92 -10.31 4.56
C THR A 348 25.96 -9.22 4.25
N THR A 349 26.89 -9.47 3.33
CA THR A 349 27.80 -8.43 2.83
C THR A 349 27.06 -7.30 2.15
N SER A 350 26.05 -7.59 1.32
CA SER A 350 25.22 -6.53 0.71
C SER A 350 24.51 -5.68 1.76
N ALA A 351 23.96 -6.29 2.82
CA ALA A 351 23.34 -5.57 3.93
C ALA A 351 24.35 -4.69 4.68
N TYR A 352 25.56 -5.20 4.92
CA TYR A 352 26.64 -4.46 5.58
C TYR A 352 27.12 -3.27 4.73
N LEU A 353 27.30 -3.44 3.41
CA LEU A 353 27.66 -2.35 2.51
C LEU A 353 26.57 -1.27 2.46
N THR A 354 25.30 -1.66 2.50
CA THR A 354 24.17 -0.72 2.62
C THR A 354 24.27 0.10 3.90
N ALA A 355 24.59 -0.54 5.04
CA ALA A 355 24.80 0.17 6.31
C ALA A 355 25.99 1.14 6.24
N LEU A 356 27.13 0.69 5.72
CA LEU A 356 28.35 1.50 5.59
C LEU A 356 28.17 2.71 4.68
N ARG A 357 27.45 2.54 3.57
CA ARG A 357 27.12 3.66 2.68
C ARG A 357 26.22 4.66 3.38
N GLY A 358 25.23 4.15 4.10
CA GLY A 358 24.37 4.98 4.92
C GLY A 358 25.15 5.84 5.91
N LEU A 359 26.08 5.21 6.65
CA LEU A 359 26.99 5.90 7.57
C LEU A 359 27.85 6.97 6.88
N ARG A 360 28.39 6.70 5.68
CA ARG A 360 29.21 7.65 4.91
C ARG A 360 28.45 8.85 4.34
N HIS A 361 27.12 8.75 4.23
CA HIS A 361 26.25 9.76 3.64
C HIS A 361 25.24 10.35 4.64
N GLN A 362 25.53 10.24 5.95
CA GLN A 362 24.65 10.75 7.01
C GLN A 362 24.57 12.26 7.10
#